data_AF-A0A7Y9TM82-F1
#
_entry.id   AF-A0A7Y9TM82-F1
#
_cell.length_a   1.000
_cell.length_b   1.000
_cell.length_c   1.000
_cell.angle_alpha   90.00
_cell.angle_beta   90.00
_cell.angle_gamma   90.00
#
_symmetry.space_group_name_H-M   'P 1'
#
loop_
_entity.id
_entity.type
_entity.pdbx_description
1 polymer ?
#
loop_
_entity_poly.entity_id
_entity_poly.type
_entity_poly.pdbx_seq_one_letter_code
_entity_poly.pdbx_strand_id
1 'polypeptide(L)'
;MANPSPRRNGLRRRVALLAGLLALAIGSLNPLRGLQSVAIPVPLNTAASVLSLTSEQAKHGPTTQLQGVVTLRNGVGLVIQDSTAGIWINFPQSGQFTLGDEVEVHGKVGPGQYSPEIWATSAKKIGHRALPPPKHVSFRQLSSGDEDAQYVTVEGVVRSIQLPINTNPRARTWFKLAMKDGIVDVALRDTSGLATGLLLDAEVRINAVALSSKNRDRQLTSVVLDMADLSQMTVLKPTDEDPFSKPLVPVGALMQYRSGTNSYHRVRVAGVVTYYDPGKRLILQDGEKAILVMTDPVIPIELGDRIEVSGFPALEASGPFLEDAVLRFTSHGSPPLPTKTQVADILSGASRYRLVTVQGHIVRSVEEPWGVELLVQGNTGLLPVELQKSPKSSEVLNLREGTEVGVTGIGMVDVEGRWDYTPSWLHCKLLLRSVNDLEVLELPSWWTTSHVVYLAGLLILVLVCLVMYNQIARWKLQVVLRERERMARDVHDSMAQSFAGIGFQLQAIVKAIPEGMPILSQEVALARELVRHSHKEARQSFAPTDPDACQEIDLLSSLETSAHQMIDGGAIAITVSSIGSPRTAVQSAGSPNIHTSSVFANSSTLGQSSVSARTGGVPSD
;
A
#
# COMPACT_ATOMS: atom_id res chain seq x y z
N MET A 1 -73.30 -18.30 34.83
CA MET A 1 -73.38 -19.78 34.68
C MET A 1 -72.08 -20.28 34.06
N ALA A 2 -71.55 -21.37 34.62
CA ALA A 2 -70.50 -22.26 34.10
C ALA A 2 -69.03 -21.78 34.09
N ASN A 3 -68.31 -22.17 35.15
CA ASN A 3 -67.04 -22.93 35.06
C ASN A 3 -67.41 -24.42 35.32
N PRO A 4 -66.61 -25.48 34.99
CA PRO A 4 -65.14 -25.48 34.94
C PRO A 4 -64.46 -26.27 33.79
N SER A 5 -63.14 -26.08 33.74
CA SER A 5 -62.07 -26.74 32.96
C SER A 5 -62.17 -28.26 32.71
N PRO A 6 -61.42 -28.79 31.73
CA PRO A 6 -60.25 -29.58 32.15
C PRO A 6 -58.98 -29.41 31.29
N ARG A 7 -57.86 -29.16 31.99
CA ARG A 7 -56.50 -29.58 31.62
C ARG A 7 -56.39 -31.10 31.81
N ARG A 8 -56.11 -31.87 30.75
CA ARG A 8 -55.46 -33.20 30.73
C ARG A 8 -55.77 -33.85 29.38
N ASN A 9 -54.98 -33.59 28.33
CA ASN A 9 -54.94 -34.44 27.12
C ASN A 9 -53.76 -34.14 26.18
N GLY A 10 -53.05 -33.01 26.33
CA GLY A 10 -51.91 -32.66 25.46
C GLY A 10 -50.60 -33.40 25.75
N LEU A 11 -50.38 -33.88 26.98
CA LEU A 11 -49.07 -34.42 27.38
C LEU A 11 -48.87 -35.90 26.98
N ARG A 12 -49.95 -36.70 26.91
CA ARG A 12 -49.87 -38.13 26.51
C ARG A 12 -49.64 -38.33 25.02
N ARG A 13 -50.17 -37.45 24.15
CA ARG A 13 -49.92 -37.51 22.70
C ARG A 13 -48.49 -37.12 22.32
N ARG A 14 -47.85 -36.20 23.06
CA ARG A 14 -46.46 -35.79 22.80
C ARG A 14 -45.43 -36.83 23.24
N VAL A 15 -45.69 -37.59 24.31
CA VAL A 15 -44.79 -38.67 24.76
C VAL A 15 -44.86 -39.90 23.85
N ALA A 16 -46.04 -40.24 23.30
CA ALA A 16 -46.18 -41.34 22.35
C ALA A 16 -45.49 -41.08 20.99
N LEU A 17 -45.53 -39.82 20.50
CA LEU A 17 -44.83 -39.41 19.27
C LEU A 17 -43.30 -39.39 19.45
N LEU A 18 -42.81 -39.00 20.63
CA LEU A 18 -41.37 -39.03 20.94
C LEU A 18 -40.84 -40.47 21.14
N ALA A 19 -41.63 -41.37 21.72
CA ALA A 19 -41.25 -42.78 21.84
C ALA A 19 -41.23 -43.51 20.48
N GLY A 20 -42.16 -43.17 19.57
CA GLY A 20 -42.17 -43.69 18.20
C GLY A 20 -40.99 -43.21 17.34
N LEU A 21 -40.58 -41.94 17.52
CA LEU A 21 -39.39 -41.38 16.85
C LEU A 21 -38.08 -41.92 17.41
N LEU A 22 -38.00 -42.24 18.71
CA LEU A 22 -36.81 -42.88 19.29
C LEU A 22 -36.67 -44.35 18.84
N ALA A 23 -37.77 -45.08 18.65
CA ALA A 23 -37.74 -46.45 18.14
C ALA A 23 -37.32 -46.54 16.65
N LEU A 24 -37.63 -45.51 15.85
CA LEU A 24 -37.12 -45.37 14.47
C LEU A 24 -35.65 -44.91 14.41
N ALA A 25 -35.16 -44.21 15.43
CA ALA A 25 -33.75 -43.80 15.55
C ALA A 25 -32.83 -44.90 16.09
N ILE A 26 -33.35 -45.90 16.80
CA ILE A 26 -32.57 -47.05 17.32
C ILE A 26 -32.62 -48.26 16.37
N GLY A 27 -33.61 -48.33 15.46
CA GLY A 27 -33.71 -49.36 14.41
C GLY A 27 -32.85 -49.13 13.15
N SER A 28 -32.09 -48.04 13.08
CA SER A 28 -31.21 -47.70 11.94
C SER A 28 -29.70 -47.79 12.26
N LEU A 29 -29.36 -48.36 13.42
CA LEU A 29 -27.99 -48.75 13.79
C LEU A 29 -27.78 -50.25 13.49
N ASN A 30 -27.90 -50.62 12.22
CA ASN A 30 -27.24 -51.82 11.70
C ASN A 30 -25.86 -51.39 11.17
N PRO A 31 -24.73 -51.65 11.87
CA PRO A 31 -23.43 -51.63 11.23
C PRO A 31 -23.26 -52.95 10.49
N LEU A 32 -24.11 -53.20 9.49
CA LEU A 32 -23.74 -54.05 8.36
C LEU A 32 -23.24 -53.11 7.26
N ARG A 33 -22.20 -52.34 7.59
CA ARG A 33 -21.12 -52.20 6.61
C ARG A 33 -20.56 -53.61 6.48
N GLY A 34 -21.18 -54.39 5.60
CA GLY A 34 -20.41 -55.39 4.90
C GLY A 34 -19.16 -54.65 4.44
N LEU A 35 -18.01 -55.08 4.94
CA LEU A 35 -16.79 -55.00 4.16
C LEU A 35 -17.19 -55.62 2.83
N GLN A 36 -17.66 -54.81 1.87
CA GLN A 36 -17.43 -55.14 0.48
C GLN A 36 -15.91 -55.22 0.45
N SER A 37 -15.42 -56.45 0.60
CA SER A 37 -14.08 -56.77 0.16
C SER A 37 -14.01 -56.15 -1.22
N VAL A 38 -13.15 -55.15 -1.37
CA VAL A 38 -12.86 -54.64 -2.68
C VAL A 38 -12.24 -55.84 -3.37
N ALA A 39 -13.07 -56.59 -4.11
CA ALA A 39 -12.66 -57.82 -4.74
C ALA A 39 -11.49 -57.43 -5.65
N ILE A 40 -10.31 -57.95 -5.37
CA ILE A 40 -9.15 -57.83 -6.26
C ILE A 40 -9.34 -58.97 -7.26
N PRO A 41 -9.91 -58.72 -8.45
CA PRO A 41 -10.50 -59.81 -9.24
C PRO A 41 -9.47 -60.57 -10.09
N VAL A 42 -8.20 -60.13 -10.08
CA VAL A 42 -7.19 -60.58 -11.04
C VAL A 42 -5.88 -60.88 -10.30
N PRO A 43 -5.17 -61.99 -10.62
CA PRO A 43 -3.82 -62.19 -10.13
C PRO A 43 -2.93 -61.03 -10.57
N LEU A 44 -2.35 -60.32 -9.60
CA LEU A 44 -1.44 -59.21 -9.85
C LEU A 44 -0.06 -59.74 -10.25
N ASN A 45 0.03 -60.29 -11.46
CA ASN A 45 1.25 -60.93 -11.98
C ASN A 45 1.81 -60.24 -13.23
N THR A 46 1.16 -59.18 -13.71
CA THR A 46 1.61 -58.33 -14.82
C THR A 46 1.60 -56.86 -14.41
N ALA A 47 2.49 -56.06 -15.00
CA ALA A 47 2.55 -54.62 -14.75
C ALA A 47 1.20 -53.95 -15.07
N ALA A 48 0.55 -54.29 -16.19
CA ALA A 48 -0.76 -53.75 -16.55
C ALA A 48 -1.86 -54.09 -15.52
N SER A 49 -1.84 -55.31 -14.95
CA SER A 49 -2.80 -55.68 -13.89
C SER A 49 -2.63 -54.82 -12.63
N VAL A 50 -1.39 -54.48 -12.27
CA VAL A 50 -1.09 -53.60 -11.13
C VAL A 50 -1.51 -52.15 -11.43
N LEU A 51 -1.19 -51.64 -12.63
CA LEU A 51 -1.58 -50.30 -13.06
C LEU A 51 -3.09 -50.11 -13.19
N SER A 52 -3.85 -51.19 -13.42
CA SER A 52 -5.32 -51.15 -13.47
C SER A 52 -6.00 -50.91 -12.11
N LEU A 53 -5.25 -51.00 -11.01
CA LEU A 53 -5.79 -50.80 -9.67
C LEU A 53 -6.10 -49.32 -9.41
N THR A 54 -7.25 -49.08 -8.81
CA THR A 54 -7.57 -47.78 -8.22
C THR A 54 -6.64 -47.47 -7.04
N SER A 55 -6.48 -46.18 -6.73
CA SER A 55 -5.72 -45.74 -5.56
C SER A 55 -6.20 -46.41 -4.26
N GLU A 56 -7.51 -46.60 -4.08
CA GLU A 56 -8.05 -47.27 -2.88
C GLU A 56 -7.68 -48.74 -2.84
N GLN A 57 -7.73 -49.47 -3.97
CA GLN A 57 -7.27 -50.86 -4.03
C GLN A 57 -5.77 -50.97 -3.72
N ALA A 58 -4.95 -50.12 -4.32
CA ALA A 58 -3.51 -50.13 -4.12
C ALA A 58 -3.10 -49.79 -2.66
N LYS A 59 -3.85 -48.93 -1.96
CA LYS A 59 -3.63 -48.64 -0.52
C LYS A 59 -3.76 -49.86 0.38
N HIS A 60 -4.54 -50.88 -0.01
CA HIS A 60 -4.66 -52.11 0.77
C HIS A 60 -3.39 -52.97 0.73
N GLY A 61 -2.41 -52.64 -0.12
CA GLY A 61 -1.11 -53.29 -0.14
C GLY A 61 -1.12 -54.75 -0.63
N PRO A 62 -1.87 -55.11 -1.69
CA PRO A 62 -1.93 -56.50 -2.14
C PRO A 62 -0.55 -56.98 -2.61
N THR A 63 -0.27 -58.26 -2.37
CA THR A 63 1.01 -58.87 -2.75
C THR A 63 1.03 -59.17 -4.24
N THR A 64 2.19 -58.96 -4.86
CA THR A 64 2.42 -59.18 -6.28
C THR A 64 3.78 -59.83 -6.53
N GLN A 65 3.86 -60.63 -7.59
CA GLN A 65 5.09 -61.21 -8.11
C GLN A 65 5.08 -61.02 -9.62
N LEU A 66 6.16 -60.43 -10.15
CA LEU A 66 6.26 -60.06 -11.56
C LEU A 66 7.69 -60.16 -12.05
N GLN A 67 7.81 -60.43 -13.35
CA GLN A 67 9.06 -60.54 -14.05
C GLN A 67 9.11 -59.49 -15.15
N GLY A 68 10.22 -58.78 -15.26
CA GLY A 68 10.36 -57.72 -16.25
C GLY A 68 11.83 -57.40 -16.52
N VAL A 69 12.05 -56.69 -17.62
CA VAL A 69 13.37 -56.20 -18.04
C VAL A 69 13.60 -54.82 -17.45
N VAL A 70 14.76 -54.58 -16.83
CA VAL A 70 15.13 -53.28 -16.26
C VAL A 70 15.35 -52.27 -17.40
N THR A 71 14.53 -51.21 -17.44
CA THR A 71 14.60 -50.13 -18.43
C THR A 71 15.16 -48.81 -17.86
N LEU A 72 15.11 -48.64 -16.54
CA LEU A 72 15.70 -47.50 -15.83
C LEU A 72 16.15 -47.92 -14.43
N ARG A 73 17.22 -47.32 -13.94
CA ARG A 73 17.62 -47.38 -12.52
C ARG A 73 18.05 -45.99 -12.07
N ASN A 74 17.70 -45.61 -10.84
CA ASN A 74 17.94 -44.24 -10.38
C ASN A 74 18.46 -44.14 -8.93
N GLY A 75 18.91 -45.26 -8.37
CA GLY A 75 19.55 -45.36 -7.04
C GLY A 75 18.57 -45.35 -5.86
N VAL A 76 17.30 -45.01 -6.08
CA VAL A 76 16.22 -45.18 -5.08
C VAL A 76 15.21 -46.25 -5.52
N GLY A 77 15.15 -46.54 -6.81
CA GLY A 77 14.38 -47.62 -7.40
C GLY A 77 14.78 -47.90 -8.82
N LEU A 78 13.99 -48.73 -9.49
CA LEU A 78 14.15 -49.09 -10.89
C LEU A 78 12.78 -49.16 -11.56
N VAL A 79 12.78 -49.07 -12.89
CA VAL A 79 11.62 -49.41 -13.71
C VAL A 79 11.90 -50.73 -14.39
N ILE A 80 10.92 -51.62 -14.32
CA ILE A 80 10.94 -52.86 -15.09
C ILE A 80 9.77 -52.85 -16.06
N GLN A 81 9.97 -53.45 -17.21
CA GLN A 81 8.94 -53.59 -18.24
C GLN A 81 8.76 -55.05 -18.60
N ASP A 82 7.53 -55.53 -18.44
CA ASP A 82 7.12 -56.86 -18.90
C ASP A 82 6.52 -56.79 -20.32
N SER A 83 5.85 -57.84 -20.78
CA SER A 83 5.20 -57.86 -22.09
C SER A 83 3.98 -56.93 -22.19
N THR A 84 3.51 -56.36 -21.08
CA THR A 84 2.28 -55.58 -20.97
C THR A 84 2.52 -54.09 -20.71
N ALA A 85 3.41 -53.75 -19.77
CA ALA A 85 3.70 -52.36 -19.39
C ALA A 85 5.01 -52.23 -18.59
N GLY A 86 5.52 -51.01 -18.50
CA GLY A 86 6.52 -50.60 -17.53
C GLY A 86 5.90 -50.25 -16.17
N ILE A 87 6.60 -50.52 -15.07
CA ILE A 87 6.16 -50.18 -13.71
C ILE A 87 7.32 -49.76 -12.81
N TRP A 88 7.06 -48.77 -11.95
CA TRP A 88 8.01 -48.30 -10.96
C TRP A 88 8.13 -49.28 -9.78
N ILE A 89 9.37 -49.68 -9.49
CA ILE A 89 9.73 -50.52 -8.35
C ILE A 89 10.55 -49.70 -7.37
N ASN A 90 9.99 -49.47 -6.18
CA ASN A 90 10.71 -48.91 -5.05
C ASN A 90 11.60 -49.99 -4.44
N PHE A 91 12.91 -49.88 -4.67
CA PHE A 91 13.90 -50.84 -4.22
C PHE A 91 15.26 -50.14 -4.05
N PRO A 92 15.66 -49.78 -2.81
CA PRO A 92 16.89 -49.02 -2.55
C PRO A 92 18.17 -49.70 -3.04
N GLN A 93 18.19 -51.03 -3.13
CA GLN A 93 19.33 -51.82 -3.62
C GLN A 93 19.35 -51.95 -5.16
N SER A 94 18.59 -51.11 -5.88
CA SER A 94 18.50 -51.10 -7.36
C SER A 94 19.84 -50.96 -8.08
N GLY A 95 20.89 -50.47 -7.41
CA GLY A 95 22.23 -50.33 -7.97
C GLY A 95 22.89 -51.64 -8.42
N GLN A 96 22.40 -52.79 -7.93
CA GLN A 96 22.92 -54.12 -8.32
C GLN A 96 22.47 -54.59 -9.72
N PHE A 97 21.51 -53.89 -10.34
CA PHE A 97 20.98 -54.24 -11.65
C PHE A 97 21.51 -53.31 -12.73
N THR A 98 21.57 -53.83 -13.95
CA THR A 98 21.94 -53.12 -15.17
C THR A 98 20.78 -53.09 -16.15
N LEU A 99 20.78 -52.15 -17.10
CA LEU A 99 19.76 -52.09 -18.14
C LEU A 99 19.76 -53.40 -18.94
N GLY A 100 18.57 -53.90 -19.28
CA GLY A 100 18.42 -55.19 -19.96
C GLY A 100 18.44 -56.40 -19.02
N ASP A 101 18.79 -56.25 -17.74
CA ASP A 101 18.65 -57.36 -16.78
C ASP A 101 17.19 -57.76 -16.65
N GLU A 102 16.94 -59.06 -16.69
CA GLU A 102 15.63 -59.61 -16.41
C GLU A 102 15.56 -59.94 -14.92
N VAL A 103 14.58 -59.38 -14.24
CA VAL A 103 14.45 -59.46 -12.78
C VAL A 103 13.08 -59.99 -12.39
N GLU A 104 13.06 -60.84 -11.37
CA GLU A 104 11.87 -61.26 -10.66
C GLU A 104 11.73 -60.43 -9.39
N VAL A 105 10.58 -59.77 -9.23
CA VAL A 105 10.28 -58.86 -8.12
C VAL A 105 9.11 -59.41 -7.33
N HIS A 106 9.27 -59.46 -6.01
CA HIS A 106 8.20 -59.74 -5.06
C HIS A 106 8.01 -58.53 -4.16
N GLY A 107 6.75 -58.14 -3.94
CA GLY A 107 6.46 -57.00 -3.08
C GLY A 107 4.99 -56.77 -2.84
N LYS A 108 4.69 -55.61 -2.26
CA LYS A 108 3.33 -55.11 -2.11
C LYS A 108 3.09 -53.97 -3.08
N VAL A 109 1.91 -53.94 -3.67
CA VAL A 109 1.49 -52.78 -4.47
C VAL A 109 1.27 -51.60 -3.55
N GLY A 110 1.82 -50.46 -3.90
CA GLY A 110 1.55 -49.18 -3.29
C GLY A 110 0.72 -48.30 -4.23
N PRO A 111 -0.05 -47.35 -3.71
CA PRO A 111 -0.77 -46.39 -4.55
C PRO A 111 0.17 -45.50 -5.38
N GLY A 112 1.45 -45.39 -4.98
CA GLY A 112 2.42 -44.50 -5.62
C GLY A 112 2.08 -43.03 -5.47
N GLN A 113 2.90 -42.18 -6.11
CA GLN A 113 2.70 -40.73 -6.10
C GLN A 113 1.90 -40.23 -7.30
N TYR A 114 1.80 -41.03 -8.37
CA TYR A 114 0.95 -40.77 -9.52
C TYR A 114 0.26 -42.07 -9.92
N SER A 115 0.93 -42.96 -10.66
CA SER A 115 0.47 -44.33 -10.93
C SER A 115 0.76 -45.27 -9.74
N PRO A 116 0.09 -46.45 -9.67
CA PRO A 116 0.48 -47.53 -8.77
C PRO A 116 1.95 -47.92 -8.94
N GLU A 117 2.59 -48.32 -7.85
CA GLU A 117 3.99 -48.74 -7.80
C GLU A 117 4.14 -50.01 -6.96
N ILE A 118 5.35 -50.59 -6.93
CA ILE A 118 5.62 -51.78 -6.11
C ILE A 118 6.70 -51.48 -5.10
N TRP A 119 6.39 -51.72 -3.82
CA TRP A 119 7.36 -51.75 -2.73
C TRP A 119 7.93 -53.16 -2.65
N ALA A 120 9.09 -53.35 -3.30
CA ALA A 120 9.73 -54.65 -3.40
C ALA A 120 10.34 -55.07 -2.07
N THR A 121 9.99 -56.27 -1.59
CA THR A 121 10.66 -56.95 -0.48
C THR A 121 11.87 -57.74 -0.95
N SER A 122 11.84 -58.21 -2.20
CA SER A 122 12.97 -58.87 -2.86
C SER A 122 12.93 -58.63 -4.36
N ALA A 123 14.12 -58.53 -4.96
CA ALA A 123 14.31 -58.50 -6.40
C ALA A 123 15.53 -59.36 -6.75
N LYS A 124 15.39 -60.30 -7.69
CA LYS A 124 16.46 -61.22 -8.09
C LYS A 124 16.65 -61.17 -9.61
N LYS A 125 17.90 -61.06 -10.05
CA LYS A 125 18.26 -61.20 -11.46
C LYS A 125 18.09 -62.67 -11.88
N ILE A 126 17.27 -62.90 -12.90
CA ILE A 126 17.01 -64.22 -13.49
C ILE A 126 17.63 -64.37 -14.88
N GLY A 127 17.98 -63.26 -15.54
CA GLY A 127 18.60 -63.28 -16.86
C GLY A 127 19.07 -61.91 -17.33
N HIS A 128 19.38 -61.81 -18.62
CA HIS A 128 19.69 -60.57 -19.31
C HIS A 128 19.16 -60.69 -20.75
N ARG A 129 18.45 -59.67 -21.22
CA ARG A 129 17.85 -59.60 -22.57
C ARG A 129 18.00 -58.19 -23.13
N ALA A 130 17.80 -58.06 -24.44
CA ALA A 130 17.73 -56.75 -25.07
C ALA A 130 16.60 -55.91 -24.46
N LEU A 131 16.79 -54.59 -24.43
CA LEU A 131 15.74 -53.66 -24.00
C LEU A 131 14.48 -53.86 -24.85
N PRO A 132 13.28 -53.73 -24.25
CA PRO A 132 12.03 -53.77 -25.00
C PRO A 132 12.04 -52.68 -26.08
N PRO A 133 11.38 -52.90 -27.23
CA PRO A 133 11.29 -51.87 -28.26
C PRO A 133 10.60 -50.63 -27.68
N PRO A 134 11.20 -49.43 -27.80
CA PRO A 134 10.62 -48.22 -27.23
C PRO A 134 9.36 -47.83 -28.01
N LYS A 135 8.35 -47.36 -27.29
CA LYS A 135 7.10 -46.88 -27.89
C LYS A 135 7.28 -45.45 -28.42
N HIS A 136 7.02 -45.21 -29.70
CA HIS A 136 7.01 -43.86 -30.25
C HIS A 136 5.82 -43.08 -29.69
N VAL A 137 6.08 -41.93 -29.07
CA VAL A 137 5.06 -41.10 -28.43
C VAL A 137 5.19 -39.63 -28.82
N SER A 138 4.03 -38.98 -28.95
CA SER A 138 3.92 -37.53 -29.10
C SER A 138 3.95 -36.83 -27.74
N PHE A 139 4.23 -35.52 -27.73
CA PHE A 139 4.11 -34.71 -26.51
C PHE A 139 2.70 -34.80 -25.91
N ARG A 140 1.65 -34.83 -26.74
CA ARG A 140 0.26 -34.97 -26.29
C ARG A 140 0.04 -36.27 -25.51
N GLN A 141 0.59 -37.39 -25.99
CA GLN A 141 0.49 -38.68 -25.30
C GLN A 141 1.28 -38.68 -24.00
N LEU A 142 2.47 -38.08 -23.97
CA LEU A 142 3.20 -37.89 -22.71
C LEU A 142 2.37 -37.08 -21.72
N SER A 143 1.81 -35.94 -22.16
CA SER A 143 1.05 -35.03 -21.32
C SER A 143 -0.28 -35.58 -20.80
N SER A 144 -0.79 -36.72 -21.31
CA SER A 144 -1.95 -37.39 -20.71
C SER A 144 -1.59 -38.11 -19.41
N GLY A 145 -0.30 -38.41 -19.21
CA GLY A 145 0.22 -39.19 -18.10
C GLY A 145 0.02 -40.70 -18.23
N ASP A 146 -0.55 -41.20 -19.33
CA ASP A 146 -0.73 -42.65 -19.56
C ASP A 146 0.61 -43.37 -19.81
N GLU A 147 1.64 -42.62 -20.19
CA GLU A 147 2.97 -43.15 -20.49
C GLU A 147 3.87 -43.23 -19.24
N ASP A 148 3.32 -43.07 -18.02
CA ASP A 148 4.10 -43.16 -16.79
C ASP A 148 4.80 -44.52 -16.65
N ALA A 149 6.09 -44.49 -16.33
CA ALA A 149 7.00 -45.63 -16.27
C ALA A 149 7.15 -46.42 -17.58
N GLN A 150 6.67 -45.94 -18.72
CA GLN A 150 6.82 -46.63 -20.00
C GLN A 150 8.15 -46.27 -20.67
N TYR A 151 8.79 -47.25 -21.32
CA TYR A 151 9.97 -47.01 -22.15
C TYR A 151 9.54 -46.51 -23.53
N VAL A 152 9.90 -45.27 -23.83
CA VAL A 152 9.41 -44.49 -24.97
C VAL A 152 10.55 -43.96 -25.82
N THR A 153 10.23 -43.57 -27.05
CA THR A 153 11.13 -42.83 -27.92
C THR A 153 10.47 -41.57 -28.45
N VAL A 154 11.23 -40.48 -28.44
CA VAL A 154 10.79 -39.14 -28.86
C VAL A 154 11.83 -38.50 -29.76
N GLU A 155 11.36 -37.58 -30.60
CA GLU A 155 12.22 -36.74 -31.44
C GLU A 155 11.97 -35.26 -31.12
N GLY A 156 13.04 -34.49 -31.08
CA GLY A 156 12.96 -33.06 -30.79
C GLY A 156 14.30 -32.34 -30.89
N VAL A 157 14.26 -31.03 -30.65
CA VAL A 157 15.43 -30.14 -30.66
C VAL A 157 15.85 -29.82 -29.24
N VAL A 158 17.14 -29.97 -28.91
CA VAL A 158 17.66 -29.62 -27.58
C VAL A 158 17.78 -28.09 -27.47
N ARG A 159 17.01 -27.47 -26.58
CA ARG A 159 16.95 -26.01 -26.43
C ARG A 159 17.94 -25.46 -25.40
N SER A 160 18.10 -26.16 -24.29
CA SER A 160 19.05 -25.81 -23.23
C SER A 160 19.56 -27.05 -22.52
N ILE A 161 20.74 -26.92 -21.93
CA ILE A 161 21.39 -27.95 -21.12
C ILE A 161 21.78 -27.31 -19.80
N GLN A 162 21.19 -27.79 -18.71
CA GLN A 162 21.53 -27.36 -17.36
C GLN A 162 22.41 -28.41 -16.70
N LEU A 163 23.69 -28.07 -16.55
CA LEU A 163 24.65 -28.90 -15.85
C LEU A 163 24.43 -28.78 -14.34
N PRO A 164 24.64 -29.87 -13.59
CA PRO A 164 24.52 -29.83 -12.14
C PRO A 164 25.53 -28.87 -11.51
N ILE A 165 25.05 -27.95 -10.67
CA ILE A 165 25.85 -26.91 -10.00
C ILE A 165 26.79 -27.50 -8.93
N ASN A 166 26.58 -28.76 -8.51
CA ASN A 166 27.33 -29.42 -7.45
C ASN A 166 27.74 -30.85 -7.86
N THR A 167 28.86 -31.34 -7.34
CA THR A 167 29.39 -32.71 -7.44
C THR A 167 28.58 -33.74 -6.64
N ASN A 168 27.28 -33.52 -6.40
CA ASN A 168 26.45 -34.53 -5.79
C ASN A 168 26.33 -35.71 -6.77
N PRO A 169 26.67 -36.96 -6.38
CA PRO A 169 26.55 -38.12 -7.26
C PRO A 169 25.13 -38.41 -7.74
N ARG A 170 24.10 -37.80 -7.11
CA ARG A 170 22.70 -37.85 -7.53
C ARG A 170 22.27 -36.69 -8.42
N ALA A 171 23.15 -35.72 -8.66
CA ALA A 171 22.85 -34.59 -9.51
C ALA A 171 22.62 -35.07 -10.94
N ARG A 172 21.65 -34.45 -11.60
CA ARG A 172 21.24 -34.81 -12.95
C ARG A 172 21.55 -33.63 -13.86
N THR A 173 21.96 -33.92 -15.08
CA THR A 173 21.95 -32.95 -16.17
C THR A 173 20.56 -32.94 -16.77
N TRP A 174 20.02 -31.74 -16.95
CA TRP A 174 18.68 -31.55 -17.49
C TRP A 174 18.79 -30.95 -18.88
N PHE A 175 18.03 -31.50 -19.82
CA PHE A 175 17.87 -30.94 -21.16
C PHE A 175 16.43 -30.48 -21.31
N LYS A 176 16.22 -29.28 -21.83
CA LYS A 176 14.90 -28.92 -22.37
C LYS A 176 14.84 -29.42 -23.81
N LEU A 177 13.94 -30.34 -24.11
CA LEU A 177 13.72 -30.87 -25.45
C LEU A 177 12.42 -30.31 -26.03
N ALA A 178 12.51 -29.53 -27.10
CA ALA A 178 11.34 -29.10 -27.86
C ALA A 178 10.92 -30.18 -28.85
N MET A 179 9.74 -30.74 -28.61
CA MET A 179 9.01 -31.59 -29.54
C MET A 179 8.06 -30.72 -30.39
N LYS A 180 7.43 -31.33 -31.39
CA LYS A 180 6.48 -30.65 -32.29
C LYS A 180 5.37 -29.87 -31.56
N ASP A 181 4.80 -30.46 -30.52
CA ASP A 181 3.60 -29.96 -29.83
C ASP A 181 3.87 -29.51 -28.38
N GLY A 182 5.13 -29.42 -27.93
CA GLY A 182 5.46 -29.00 -26.57
C GLY A 182 6.91 -29.23 -26.17
N ILE A 183 7.26 -28.89 -24.94
CA ILE A 183 8.62 -29.03 -24.38
C ILE A 183 8.58 -30.08 -23.26
N VAL A 184 9.53 -31.00 -23.26
CA VAL A 184 9.71 -32.00 -22.21
C VAL A 184 11.12 -31.91 -21.64
N ASP A 185 11.23 -32.09 -20.33
CA ASP A 185 12.53 -32.14 -19.67
C ASP A 185 13.10 -33.56 -19.77
N VAL A 186 14.36 -33.68 -20.18
CA VAL A 186 15.10 -34.93 -20.19
C VAL A 186 16.13 -34.88 -19.09
N ALA A 187 16.19 -35.93 -18.27
CA ALA A 187 17.15 -36.06 -17.20
C ALA A 187 18.20 -37.11 -17.57
N LEU A 188 19.48 -36.78 -17.37
CA LEU A 188 20.60 -37.69 -17.57
C LEU A 188 21.48 -37.70 -16.32
N ARG A 189 21.85 -38.89 -15.87
CA ARG A 189 22.74 -39.08 -14.70
C ARG A 189 24.20 -39.13 -15.09
N ASP A 190 24.53 -39.98 -16.06
CA ASP A 190 25.90 -40.13 -16.53
C ASP A 190 26.18 -39.15 -17.67
N THR A 191 27.07 -38.19 -17.41
CA THR A 191 27.48 -37.17 -18.37
C THR A 191 28.82 -37.48 -19.03
N SER A 192 29.40 -38.65 -18.78
CA SER A 192 30.68 -39.07 -19.35
C SER A 192 30.59 -39.06 -20.88
N GLY A 193 31.33 -38.16 -21.53
CA GLY A 193 31.33 -38.01 -22.99
C GLY A 193 30.28 -37.02 -23.54
N LEU A 194 29.58 -36.27 -22.69
CA LEU A 194 28.64 -35.24 -23.14
C LEU A 194 29.37 -34.02 -23.72
N ALA A 195 29.36 -33.88 -25.05
CA ALA A 195 29.82 -32.68 -25.74
C ALA A 195 28.67 -31.65 -25.84
N THR A 196 28.44 -30.89 -24.77
CA THR A 196 27.29 -29.96 -24.64
C THR A 196 27.17 -28.96 -25.79
N GLY A 197 28.29 -28.44 -26.31
CA GLY A 197 28.30 -27.49 -27.42
C GLY A 197 27.75 -28.07 -28.73
N LEU A 198 27.90 -29.37 -28.96
CA LEU A 198 27.46 -30.05 -30.19
C LEU A 198 25.99 -30.50 -30.15
N LEU A 199 25.36 -30.42 -28.97
CA LEU A 199 23.97 -30.87 -28.78
C LEU A 199 22.98 -29.70 -28.77
N LEU A 200 23.41 -28.49 -28.47
CA LEU A 200 22.53 -27.33 -28.39
C LEU A 200 21.99 -26.95 -29.79
N ASP A 201 20.67 -26.89 -29.96
CA ASP A 201 19.97 -26.72 -31.27
C ASP A 201 20.10 -27.92 -32.22
N ALA A 202 20.66 -29.05 -31.76
CA ALA A 202 20.68 -30.30 -32.52
C ALA A 202 19.31 -31.01 -32.44
N GLU A 203 18.94 -31.67 -33.53
CA GLU A 203 17.77 -32.55 -33.59
C GLU A 203 18.20 -33.95 -33.15
N VAL A 204 17.53 -34.49 -32.14
CA VAL A 204 17.89 -35.75 -31.49
C VAL A 204 16.68 -36.67 -31.38
N ARG A 205 16.94 -37.97 -31.49
CA ARG A 205 16.04 -39.04 -31.05
C ARG A 205 16.51 -39.54 -29.70
N ILE A 206 15.61 -39.60 -28.72
CA ILE A 206 15.91 -40.03 -27.35
C ILE A 206 15.02 -41.21 -27.00
N ASN A 207 15.64 -42.29 -26.53
CA ASN A 207 14.97 -43.40 -25.86
C ASN A 207 15.09 -43.21 -24.35
N ALA A 208 13.97 -43.21 -23.63
CA ALA A 208 13.97 -42.94 -22.20
C ALA A 208 12.74 -43.54 -21.55
N VAL A 209 12.76 -43.62 -20.22
CA VAL A 209 11.53 -43.92 -19.47
C VAL A 209 10.81 -42.62 -19.14
N ALA A 210 9.55 -42.51 -19.52
CA ALA A 210 8.71 -41.37 -19.16
C ALA A 210 8.28 -41.49 -17.70
N LEU A 211 8.44 -40.41 -16.94
CA LEU A 211 8.08 -40.32 -15.53
C LEU A 211 7.25 -39.07 -15.27
N SER A 212 6.21 -39.22 -14.48
CA SER A 212 5.29 -38.15 -14.12
C SER A 212 5.78 -37.39 -12.89
N SER A 213 5.90 -36.08 -13.03
CA SER A 213 5.96 -35.13 -11.93
C SER A 213 4.55 -34.84 -11.44
N LYS A 214 4.42 -34.62 -10.13
CA LYS A 214 3.14 -34.60 -9.45
C LYS A 214 3.14 -33.61 -8.30
N ASN A 215 1.97 -33.05 -8.03
CA ASN A 215 1.72 -32.26 -6.82
C ASN A 215 1.38 -33.17 -5.63
N ARG A 216 1.10 -32.57 -4.47
CA ARG A 216 0.74 -33.30 -3.24
C ARG A 216 -0.58 -34.07 -3.34
N ASP A 217 -1.45 -33.66 -4.26
CA ASP A 217 -2.75 -34.28 -4.53
C ASP A 217 -2.66 -35.39 -5.58
N ARG A 218 -1.44 -35.82 -5.95
CA ARG A 218 -1.17 -36.86 -6.96
C ARG A 218 -1.67 -36.53 -8.36
N GLN A 219 -1.74 -35.25 -8.67
CA GLN A 219 -2.12 -34.77 -10.00
C GLN A 219 -0.86 -34.55 -10.83
N LEU A 220 -0.91 -34.94 -12.11
CA LEU A 220 0.16 -34.72 -13.07
C LEU A 220 0.46 -33.21 -13.18
N THR A 221 1.72 -32.83 -13.03
CA THR A 221 2.19 -31.43 -13.21
C THR A 221 3.13 -31.28 -14.40
N SER A 222 3.95 -32.28 -14.69
CA SER A 222 4.83 -32.32 -15.86
C SER A 222 5.30 -33.75 -16.13
N VAL A 223 5.92 -33.97 -17.28
CA VAL A 223 6.56 -35.24 -17.64
C VAL A 223 8.05 -35.02 -17.77
N VAL A 224 8.83 -35.97 -17.26
CA VAL A 224 10.28 -36.01 -17.37
C VAL A 224 10.68 -37.30 -18.06
N LEU A 225 11.56 -37.21 -19.06
CA LEU A 225 12.18 -38.37 -19.68
C LEU A 225 13.47 -38.70 -18.95
N ASP A 226 13.51 -39.78 -18.17
CA ASP A 226 14.72 -40.22 -17.47
C ASP A 226 15.51 -41.11 -18.43
N MET A 227 16.57 -40.54 -19.00
CA MET A 227 17.47 -41.18 -19.94
C MET A 227 18.57 -41.89 -19.16
N ALA A 228 18.71 -43.20 -19.38
CA ALA A 228 19.58 -44.03 -18.57
C ALA A 228 21.08 -43.71 -18.80
N ASP A 229 21.47 -43.50 -20.04
CA ASP A 229 22.82 -43.12 -20.46
C ASP A 229 22.82 -42.49 -21.87
N LEU A 230 23.96 -41.96 -22.32
CA LEU A 230 24.08 -41.28 -23.61
C LEU A 230 23.90 -42.18 -24.84
N SER A 231 24.05 -43.50 -24.72
CA SER A 231 23.80 -44.41 -25.86
C SER A 231 22.33 -44.41 -26.30
N GLN A 232 21.45 -43.92 -25.43
CA GLN A 232 20.03 -43.79 -25.68
C GLN A 232 19.66 -42.54 -26.50
N MET A 233 20.63 -41.69 -26.82
CA MET A 233 20.47 -40.51 -27.65
C MET A 233 21.13 -40.71 -29.01
N THR A 234 20.41 -40.41 -30.09
CA THR A 234 20.93 -40.40 -31.45
C THR A 234 20.74 -39.02 -32.05
N VAL A 235 21.81 -38.39 -32.54
CA VAL A 235 21.73 -37.12 -33.25
C VAL A 235 21.22 -37.38 -34.67
N LEU A 236 20.05 -36.84 -35.00
CA LEU A 236 19.44 -36.94 -36.33
C LEU A 236 19.96 -35.83 -37.24
N LYS A 237 20.09 -34.62 -36.70
CA LYS A 237 20.65 -33.46 -37.39
C LYS A 237 21.56 -32.69 -36.44
N PRO A 238 22.86 -32.54 -36.77
CA PRO A 238 23.79 -31.80 -35.93
C PRO A 238 23.48 -30.31 -35.93
N THR A 239 23.94 -29.63 -34.89
CA THR A 239 23.94 -28.16 -34.80
C THR A 239 25.15 -27.56 -35.51
N ASP A 240 25.08 -26.28 -35.85
CA ASP A 240 26.25 -25.49 -36.23
C ASP A 240 27.08 -25.22 -34.97
N GLU A 241 28.41 -25.38 -35.01
CA GLU A 241 29.27 -25.29 -33.80
C GLU A 241 29.18 -23.94 -33.07
N ASP A 242 28.91 -22.85 -33.78
CA ASP A 242 28.70 -21.52 -33.20
C ASP A 242 27.19 -21.15 -33.19
N PRO A 243 26.56 -20.99 -32.01
CA PRO A 243 25.18 -20.51 -31.88
C PRO A 243 24.91 -19.16 -32.57
N PHE A 244 25.96 -18.37 -32.82
CA PHE A 244 25.88 -17.07 -33.46
C PHE A 244 26.29 -17.08 -34.94
N SER A 245 26.52 -18.25 -35.55
CA SER A 245 26.81 -18.37 -36.98
C SER A 245 25.64 -17.99 -37.88
N LYS A 246 24.41 -18.13 -37.37
CA LYS A 246 23.17 -17.78 -38.09
C LYS A 246 23.13 -16.30 -38.49
N PRO A 247 22.48 -15.97 -39.63
CA PRO A 247 22.37 -14.59 -40.09
C PRO A 247 21.58 -13.74 -39.08
N LEU A 248 21.99 -12.49 -38.95
CA LEU A 248 21.34 -11.53 -38.07
C LEU A 248 19.92 -11.22 -38.57
N VAL A 249 18.93 -11.37 -37.69
CA VAL A 249 17.53 -11.03 -37.94
C VAL A 249 17.20 -9.72 -37.22
N PRO A 250 16.68 -8.70 -37.92
CA PRO A 250 16.20 -7.48 -37.26
C PRO A 250 15.07 -7.80 -36.28
N VAL A 251 15.07 -7.17 -35.12
CA VAL A 251 14.08 -7.45 -34.05
C VAL A 251 12.64 -7.29 -34.56
N GLY A 252 12.38 -6.23 -35.34
CA GLY A 252 11.06 -5.97 -35.91
C GLY A 252 10.58 -6.99 -36.95
N ALA A 253 11.50 -7.78 -37.52
CA ALA A 253 11.20 -8.80 -38.54
C ALA A 253 10.98 -10.20 -37.93
N LEU A 254 11.17 -10.36 -36.62
CA LEU A 254 11.02 -11.65 -35.97
C LEU A 254 9.58 -12.16 -36.06
N MET A 255 9.41 -13.43 -36.43
CA MET A 255 8.10 -14.08 -36.60
C MET A 255 7.15 -13.41 -37.61
N GLN A 256 7.65 -12.49 -38.45
CA GLN A 256 6.92 -12.06 -39.64
C GLN A 256 6.87 -13.19 -40.66
N TYR A 257 5.77 -13.31 -41.40
CA TYR A 257 5.62 -14.35 -42.40
C TYR A 257 6.74 -14.32 -43.43
N ARG A 258 7.43 -15.46 -43.59
CA ARG A 258 8.35 -15.75 -44.68
C ARG A 258 8.14 -17.20 -45.13
N SER A 259 8.27 -17.46 -46.42
CA SER A 259 8.25 -18.84 -46.93
C SER A 259 9.39 -19.64 -46.28
N GLY A 260 9.09 -20.84 -45.76
CA GLY A 260 10.08 -21.72 -45.12
C GLY A 260 10.52 -21.31 -43.71
N THR A 261 9.76 -20.47 -42.99
CA THR A 261 10.09 -20.10 -41.60
C THR A 261 10.04 -21.34 -40.70
N ASN A 262 11.20 -21.71 -40.12
CA ASN A 262 11.29 -22.75 -39.10
C ASN A 262 11.55 -22.11 -37.74
N SER A 263 10.47 -21.91 -36.96
CA SER A 263 10.53 -21.31 -35.62
C SER A 263 11.05 -22.25 -34.53
N TYR A 264 11.37 -23.51 -34.86
CA TYR A 264 11.91 -24.48 -33.89
C TYR A 264 13.41 -24.32 -33.63
N HIS A 265 14.09 -23.46 -34.39
CA HIS A 265 15.52 -23.27 -34.31
C HIS A 265 15.91 -21.90 -33.78
N ARG A 266 17.15 -21.80 -33.27
CA ARG A 266 17.70 -20.53 -32.82
C ARG A 266 17.71 -19.48 -33.91
N VAL A 267 17.50 -18.23 -33.52
CA VAL A 267 17.69 -17.03 -34.33
C VAL A 267 18.72 -16.13 -33.66
N ARG A 268 19.48 -15.37 -34.46
CA ARG A 268 20.43 -14.38 -33.98
C ARG A 268 19.83 -12.99 -34.13
N VAL A 269 19.79 -12.23 -33.03
CA VAL A 269 19.40 -10.81 -33.01
C VAL A 269 20.49 -10.00 -32.31
N ALA A 270 20.50 -8.69 -32.49
CA ALA A 270 21.46 -7.80 -31.83
C ALA A 270 20.79 -6.47 -31.51
N GLY A 271 21.25 -5.82 -30.45
CA GLY A 271 20.69 -4.54 -30.02
C GLY A 271 21.33 -4.04 -28.75
N VAL A 272 20.75 -2.99 -28.19
CA VAL A 272 21.20 -2.32 -26.97
C VAL A 272 20.37 -2.80 -25.79
N VAL A 273 21.01 -3.13 -24.68
CA VAL A 273 20.33 -3.59 -23.46
C VAL A 273 19.70 -2.40 -22.75
N THR A 274 18.37 -2.41 -22.62
CA THR A 274 17.61 -1.35 -21.94
C THR A 274 17.11 -1.77 -20.56
N TYR A 275 17.04 -3.07 -20.29
CA TYR A 275 16.71 -3.65 -18.98
C TYR A 275 17.42 -4.99 -18.81
N TYR A 276 17.87 -5.31 -17.61
CA TYR A 276 18.53 -6.58 -17.30
C TYR A 276 18.20 -7.03 -15.88
N ASP A 277 17.62 -8.23 -15.75
CA ASP A 277 17.40 -8.98 -14.52
C ASP A 277 18.23 -10.28 -14.62
N PRO A 278 19.45 -10.30 -14.02
CA PRO A 278 20.43 -11.35 -14.25
C PRO A 278 19.91 -12.77 -13.99
N GLY A 279 20.12 -13.66 -14.95
CA GLY A 279 19.68 -15.06 -14.88
C GLY A 279 18.16 -15.27 -15.03
N LYS A 280 17.42 -14.24 -15.47
CA LYS A 280 16.00 -14.35 -15.78
C LYS A 280 15.67 -13.79 -17.15
N ARG A 281 15.90 -12.49 -17.35
CA ARG A 281 15.45 -11.78 -18.56
C ARG A 281 16.23 -10.49 -18.82
N LEU A 282 16.24 -10.08 -20.08
CA LEU A 282 16.69 -8.75 -20.52
C LEU A 282 15.77 -8.22 -21.61
N ILE A 283 15.87 -6.92 -21.85
CA ILE A 283 15.17 -6.27 -22.96
C ILE A 283 16.21 -5.69 -23.91
N LEU A 284 16.11 -6.10 -25.17
CA LEU A 284 17.02 -5.73 -26.24
C LEU A 284 16.30 -4.79 -27.20
N GLN A 285 16.83 -3.57 -27.36
CA GLN A 285 16.28 -2.56 -28.26
C GLN A 285 17.14 -2.42 -29.53
N ASP A 286 16.50 -2.47 -30.68
CA ASP A 286 17.08 -2.28 -32.02
C ASP A 286 16.29 -1.17 -32.74
N GLY A 287 16.81 0.05 -32.69
CA GLY A 287 16.12 1.25 -33.16
C GLY A 287 14.80 1.50 -32.41
N GLU A 288 13.70 1.57 -33.17
CA GLU A 288 12.34 1.82 -32.66
C GLU A 288 11.62 0.55 -32.17
N LYS A 289 12.28 -0.62 -32.23
CA LYS A 289 11.71 -1.91 -31.85
C LYS A 289 12.51 -2.50 -30.69
N ALA A 290 11.83 -3.24 -29.83
CA ALA A 290 12.45 -3.93 -28.71
C ALA A 290 11.84 -5.30 -28.51
N ILE A 291 12.58 -6.21 -27.88
CA ILE A 291 12.17 -7.58 -27.64
C ILE A 291 12.58 -8.04 -26.24
N LEU A 292 11.69 -8.81 -25.62
CA LEU A 292 11.97 -9.54 -24.40
C LEU A 292 12.81 -10.78 -24.71
N VAL A 293 13.88 -10.96 -23.96
CA VAL A 293 14.79 -12.11 -24.06
C VAL A 293 14.85 -12.79 -22.70
N MET A 294 14.43 -14.05 -22.63
CA MET A 294 14.55 -14.91 -21.46
C MET A 294 15.88 -15.67 -21.51
N THR A 295 16.64 -15.59 -20.42
CA THR A 295 18.03 -16.06 -20.37
C THR A 295 18.39 -16.52 -18.96
N ASP A 296 18.93 -17.72 -18.84
CA ASP A 296 19.42 -18.29 -17.58
C ASP A 296 20.89 -17.93 -17.27
N PRO A 297 21.80 -17.80 -18.27
CA PRO A 297 23.17 -17.37 -18.01
C PRO A 297 23.27 -15.99 -17.36
N VAL A 298 24.08 -15.89 -16.30
CA VAL A 298 24.45 -14.64 -15.64
C VAL A 298 25.77 -14.16 -16.24
N ILE A 299 25.71 -13.11 -17.06
CA ILE A 299 26.89 -12.47 -17.68
C ILE A 299 26.95 -11.01 -17.19
N PRO A 300 28.13 -10.45 -16.89
CA PRO A 300 28.26 -9.04 -16.53
C PRO A 300 27.94 -8.17 -17.75
N ILE A 301 26.74 -7.59 -17.76
CA ILE A 301 26.22 -6.71 -18.81
C ILE A 301 25.64 -5.48 -18.12
N GLU A 302 25.94 -4.30 -18.65
CA GLU A 302 25.43 -3.02 -18.17
C GLU A 302 24.33 -2.49 -19.10
N LEU A 303 23.50 -1.59 -18.55
CA LEU A 303 22.49 -0.91 -19.36
C LEU A 303 23.20 0.00 -20.38
N GLY A 304 22.80 -0.09 -21.65
CA GLY A 304 23.46 0.60 -22.75
C GLY A 304 24.49 -0.24 -23.52
N ASP A 305 24.88 -1.40 -22.99
CA ASP A 305 25.74 -2.33 -23.72
C ASP A 305 25.05 -2.84 -24.98
N ARG A 306 25.83 -2.99 -26.05
CA ARG A 306 25.40 -3.67 -27.26
C ARG A 306 25.79 -5.13 -27.18
N ILE A 307 24.80 -6.00 -27.36
CA ILE A 307 24.97 -7.45 -27.30
C ILE A 307 24.34 -8.13 -28.51
N GLU A 308 24.82 -9.33 -28.79
CA GLU A 308 24.15 -10.29 -29.65
C GLU A 308 23.49 -11.37 -28.82
N VAL A 309 22.34 -11.81 -29.29
CA VAL A 309 21.50 -12.80 -28.61
C VAL A 309 21.18 -13.90 -29.62
N SER A 310 21.46 -15.13 -29.23
CA SER A 310 21.00 -16.32 -29.94
C SER A 310 19.97 -17.04 -29.08
N GLY A 311 18.72 -17.10 -29.50
CA GLY A 311 17.63 -17.75 -28.74
C GLY A 311 16.56 -18.33 -29.63
N PHE A 312 15.61 -19.08 -29.05
CA PHE A 312 14.50 -19.68 -29.77
C PHE A 312 13.31 -18.71 -29.81
N PRO A 313 12.73 -18.42 -30.98
CA PRO A 313 11.56 -17.56 -31.08
C PRO A 313 10.32 -18.26 -30.53
N ALA A 314 9.65 -17.60 -29.58
CA ALA A 314 8.41 -18.07 -28.97
C ALA A 314 7.30 -17.04 -29.14
N LEU A 315 6.05 -17.50 -29.02
CA LEU A 315 4.84 -16.67 -29.11
C LEU A 315 4.26 -16.45 -27.72
N GLU A 316 4.02 -15.21 -27.37
CA GLU A 316 3.17 -14.83 -26.24
C GLU A 316 1.94 -14.06 -26.76
N ALA A 317 0.92 -13.89 -25.93
CA ALA A 317 -0.26 -13.11 -26.27
C ALA A 317 0.10 -11.67 -26.69
N SER A 318 1.14 -11.10 -26.06
CA SER A 318 1.68 -9.77 -26.32
C SER A 318 2.47 -9.67 -27.63
N GLY A 319 3.16 -10.72 -28.07
CA GLY A 319 3.99 -10.72 -29.28
C GLY A 319 5.12 -11.75 -29.22
N PRO A 320 6.05 -11.72 -30.19
CA PRO A 320 7.19 -12.62 -30.18
C PRO A 320 8.23 -12.22 -29.13
N PHE A 321 8.84 -13.22 -28.50
CA PHE A 321 9.96 -13.07 -27.58
C PHE A 321 10.99 -14.18 -27.82
N LEU A 322 12.17 -14.07 -27.19
CA LEU A 322 13.21 -15.09 -27.27
C LEU A 322 13.31 -15.87 -25.96
N GLU A 323 13.38 -17.20 -26.08
CA GLU A 323 13.57 -18.13 -24.96
C GLU A 323 14.89 -18.88 -25.06
N ASP A 324 15.34 -19.41 -23.92
CA ASP A 324 16.55 -20.21 -23.77
C ASP A 324 17.77 -19.57 -24.46
N ALA A 325 17.85 -18.24 -24.35
CA ALA A 325 18.79 -17.44 -25.08
C ALA A 325 20.20 -17.51 -24.47
N VAL A 326 21.19 -17.47 -25.34
CA VAL A 326 22.60 -17.27 -24.97
C VAL A 326 23.03 -15.89 -25.46
N LEU A 327 23.87 -15.23 -24.67
CA LEU A 327 24.25 -13.84 -24.89
C LEU A 327 25.73 -13.78 -25.26
N ARG A 328 26.06 -12.86 -26.16
CA ARG A 328 27.43 -12.50 -26.52
C ARG A 328 27.60 -11.00 -26.41
N PHE A 329 28.40 -10.57 -25.45
CA PHE A 329 28.79 -9.17 -25.32
C PHE A 329 29.55 -8.72 -26.58
N THR A 330 29.24 -7.53 -27.08
CA THR A 330 29.89 -6.96 -28.27
C THR A 330 30.68 -5.72 -27.93
N SER A 331 30.04 -4.72 -27.31
CA SER A 331 30.69 -3.46 -26.96
C SER A 331 29.91 -2.70 -25.89
N HIS A 332 30.61 -1.91 -25.08
CA HIS A 332 29.97 -0.94 -24.20
C HIS A 332 29.32 0.19 -25.01
N GLY A 333 28.23 0.73 -24.49
CA GLY A 333 27.49 1.82 -25.11
C GLY A 333 26.69 2.62 -24.10
N SER A 334 26.13 3.74 -24.54
CA SER A 334 25.20 4.52 -23.72
C SER A 334 23.77 4.00 -23.92
N PRO A 335 22.95 3.95 -22.85
CA PRO A 335 21.54 3.63 -22.98
C PRO A 335 20.86 4.54 -24.01
N PRO A 336 19.93 4.01 -24.83
CA PRO A 336 19.19 4.84 -25.76
C PRO A 336 18.43 5.92 -25.00
N LEU A 337 18.30 7.10 -25.61
CA LEU A 337 17.49 8.17 -25.02
C LEU A 337 16.03 7.69 -24.92
N PRO A 338 15.38 7.85 -23.76
CA PRO A 338 14.01 7.42 -23.60
C PRO A 338 13.09 8.24 -24.51
N THR A 339 12.12 7.58 -25.14
CA THR A 339 11.13 8.26 -25.98
C THR A 339 10.07 8.92 -25.09
N LYS A 340 9.92 10.24 -25.17
CA LYS A 340 8.82 10.94 -24.47
C LYS A 340 7.48 10.55 -25.09
N THR A 341 6.53 10.10 -24.27
CA THR A 341 5.22 9.61 -24.71
C THR A 341 4.14 10.01 -23.72
N GLN A 342 2.86 9.80 -24.07
CA GLN A 342 1.74 9.98 -23.14
C GLN A 342 1.30 8.65 -22.54
N VAL A 343 0.61 8.70 -21.39
CA VAL A 343 0.04 7.51 -20.74
C VAL A 343 -0.90 6.73 -21.68
N ALA A 344 -1.73 7.42 -22.48
CA ALA A 344 -2.61 6.75 -23.46
C ALA A 344 -1.84 5.93 -24.50
N ASP A 345 -0.68 6.39 -24.97
CA ASP A 345 0.11 5.66 -25.96
C ASP A 345 0.65 4.35 -25.37
N ILE A 346 1.05 4.36 -24.09
CA ILE A 346 1.47 3.15 -23.39
C ILE A 346 0.30 2.20 -23.23
N LEU A 347 -0.86 2.70 -22.80
CA LEU A 347 -2.07 1.90 -22.63
C LEU A 347 -2.60 1.31 -23.96
N SER A 348 -2.25 1.92 -25.10
CA SER A 348 -2.55 1.36 -26.43
C SER A 348 -1.65 0.17 -26.82
N GLY A 349 -0.56 -0.07 -26.09
CA GLY A 349 0.43 -1.09 -26.38
C GLY A 349 1.47 -0.73 -27.46
N ALA A 350 1.47 0.51 -27.97
CA ALA A 350 2.39 0.97 -29.02
C ALA A 350 3.87 0.97 -28.58
N SER A 351 4.12 1.17 -27.30
CA SER A 351 5.48 1.30 -26.71
C SER A 351 6.01 0.00 -26.10
N ARG A 352 5.59 -1.16 -26.61
CA ARG A 352 5.98 -2.47 -26.07
C ARG A 352 7.50 -2.66 -26.07
N TYR A 353 8.02 -3.05 -24.90
CA TYR A 353 9.42 -3.25 -24.54
C TYR A 353 10.34 -2.04 -24.79
N ARG A 354 9.79 -0.89 -25.18
CA ARG A 354 10.57 0.32 -25.43
C ARG A 354 10.85 1.07 -24.16
N LEU A 355 12.02 1.69 -24.10
CA LEU A 355 12.35 2.66 -23.08
C LEU A 355 11.64 3.99 -23.37
N VAL A 356 10.72 4.37 -22.49
CA VAL A 356 9.88 5.55 -22.63
C VAL A 356 9.86 6.38 -21.35
N THR A 357 9.61 7.68 -21.49
CA THR A 357 9.37 8.60 -20.36
C THR A 357 7.96 9.16 -20.45
N VAL A 358 7.24 9.12 -19.34
CA VAL A 358 5.91 9.72 -19.17
C VAL A 358 5.89 10.64 -17.96
N GLN A 359 5.00 11.62 -18.00
CA GLN A 359 4.72 12.51 -16.87
C GLN A 359 3.32 12.23 -16.33
N GLY A 360 3.17 12.31 -15.01
CA GLY A 360 1.87 12.13 -14.37
C GLY A 360 1.94 12.33 -12.86
N HIS A 361 0.78 12.23 -12.22
CA HIS A 361 0.65 12.40 -10.78
C HIS A 361 0.55 11.05 -10.09
N ILE A 362 1.27 10.86 -8.98
CA ILE A 362 1.14 9.65 -8.16
C ILE A 362 -0.24 9.65 -7.52
N VAL A 363 -1.06 8.66 -7.81
CA VAL A 363 -2.36 8.45 -7.15
C VAL A 363 -2.20 7.61 -5.90
N ARG A 364 -1.37 6.57 -5.99
CA ARG A 364 -1.18 5.61 -4.91
C ARG A 364 0.15 4.88 -5.04
N SER A 365 0.72 4.50 -3.91
CA SER A 365 1.90 3.64 -3.81
C SER A 365 1.55 2.40 -2.96
N VAL A 366 1.92 1.21 -3.42
CA VAL A 366 1.67 -0.06 -2.75
C VAL A 366 2.97 -0.85 -2.65
N GLU A 367 3.27 -1.37 -1.47
CA GLU A 367 4.36 -2.34 -1.28
C GLU A 367 3.84 -3.74 -1.57
N GLU A 368 4.53 -4.44 -2.47
CA GLU A 368 4.24 -5.81 -2.86
C GLU A 368 5.40 -6.74 -2.44
N PRO A 369 5.17 -8.06 -2.28
CA PRO A 369 6.24 -8.99 -1.89
C PRO A 369 7.45 -8.97 -2.84
N TRP A 370 7.22 -8.67 -4.12
CA TRP A 370 8.21 -8.62 -5.19
C TRP A 370 8.79 -7.21 -5.43
N GLY A 371 8.21 -6.14 -4.86
CA GLY A 371 8.63 -4.77 -5.18
C GLY A 371 7.69 -3.66 -4.70
N VAL A 372 7.68 -2.56 -5.43
CA VAL A 372 6.78 -1.41 -5.21
C VAL A 372 5.99 -1.17 -6.48
N GLU A 373 4.69 -1.00 -6.33
CA GLU A 373 3.79 -0.63 -7.41
C GLU A 373 3.27 0.80 -7.17
N LEU A 374 3.43 1.66 -8.16
CA LEU A 374 2.88 3.01 -8.18
C LEU A 374 1.76 3.08 -9.20
N LEU A 375 0.68 3.77 -8.85
CA LEU A 375 -0.36 4.11 -9.81
C LEU A 375 -0.18 5.56 -10.22
N VAL A 376 0.18 5.79 -11.48
CA VAL A 376 0.45 7.13 -12.03
C VAL A 376 -0.68 7.55 -12.95
N GLN A 377 -1.30 8.68 -12.65
CA GLN A 377 -2.35 9.28 -13.45
C GLN A 377 -1.75 10.24 -14.48
N GLY A 378 -1.93 9.92 -15.76
CA GLY A 378 -1.68 10.85 -16.85
C GLY A 378 -2.94 11.63 -17.23
N ASN A 379 -2.87 12.34 -18.36
CA ASN A 379 -4.01 13.09 -18.91
C ASN A 379 -5.22 12.18 -19.21
N THR A 380 -4.94 10.95 -19.64
CA THR A 380 -5.94 10.00 -20.13
C THR A 380 -5.58 8.60 -19.63
N GLY A 381 -6.05 8.26 -18.43
CA GLY A 381 -5.92 6.93 -17.84
C GLY A 381 -4.95 6.84 -16.66
N LEU A 382 -4.96 5.66 -16.04
CA LEU A 382 -4.10 5.28 -14.93
C LEU A 382 -3.10 4.25 -15.44
N LEU A 383 -1.83 4.48 -15.17
CA LEU A 383 -0.73 3.61 -15.55
C LEU A 383 -0.11 2.97 -14.30
N PRO A 384 -0.18 1.63 -14.18
CA PRO A 384 0.62 0.91 -13.21
C PRO A 384 2.11 1.03 -13.55
N VAL A 385 2.93 1.39 -12.57
CA VAL A 385 4.38 1.50 -12.67
C VAL A 385 5.01 0.57 -11.65
N GLU A 386 5.88 -0.33 -12.10
CA GLU A 386 6.44 -1.41 -11.33
C GLU A 386 7.93 -1.18 -11.05
N LEU A 387 8.36 -1.29 -9.79
CA LEU A 387 9.76 -1.29 -9.41
C LEU A 387 10.10 -2.59 -8.66
N GLN A 388 11.11 -3.32 -9.12
CA GLN A 388 11.60 -4.50 -8.40
C GLN A 388 12.18 -4.12 -7.02
N LYS A 389 12.01 -5.00 -6.03
CA LYS A 389 12.48 -4.78 -4.66
C LYS A 389 13.99 -4.49 -4.63
N SER A 390 14.34 -3.36 -4.01
CA SER A 390 15.70 -2.84 -3.92
C SER A 390 15.88 -2.12 -2.57
N PRO A 391 17.08 -2.01 -1.99
CA PRO A 391 17.28 -1.30 -0.71
C PRO A 391 16.72 0.14 -0.69
N LYS A 392 16.61 0.78 -1.86
CA LYS A 392 16.06 2.13 -2.02
C LYS A 392 14.55 2.17 -2.30
N SER A 393 13.85 1.04 -2.29
CA SER A 393 12.42 1.00 -2.60
C SER A 393 11.57 1.78 -1.59
N SER A 394 12.05 1.94 -0.36
CA SER A 394 11.42 2.77 0.67
C SER A 394 11.36 4.26 0.31
N GLU A 395 12.33 4.78 -0.47
CA GLU A 395 12.32 6.17 -0.93
C GLU A 395 11.11 6.44 -1.83
N VAL A 396 10.77 5.47 -2.68
CA VAL A 396 9.64 5.52 -3.60
C VAL A 396 8.30 5.39 -2.87
N LEU A 397 8.23 4.54 -1.85
CA LEU A 397 7.04 4.39 -1.01
C LEU A 397 6.70 5.66 -0.21
N ASN A 398 7.71 6.47 0.13
CA ASN A 398 7.53 7.69 0.91
C ASN A 398 7.10 8.91 0.07
N LEU A 399 6.98 8.76 -1.25
CA LEU A 399 6.48 9.83 -2.10
C LEU A 399 5.01 10.11 -1.80
N ARG A 400 4.67 11.40 -1.68
CA ARG A 400 3.31 11.83 -1.36
C ARG A 400 2.39 11.60 -2.56
N GLU A 401 1.19 11.12 -2.31
CA GLU A 401 0.12 11.12 -3.32
C GLU A 401 -0.11 12.58 -3.80
N GLY A 402 -0.34 12.73 -5.10
CA GLY A 402 -0.45 14.02 -5.79
C GLY A 402 0.89 14.62 -6.25
N THR A 403 2.04 13.98 -5.97
CA THR A 403 3.34 14.43 -6.51
C THR A 403 3.38 14.23 -8.02
N GLU A 404 3.79 15.27 -8.76
CA GLU A 404 4.05 15.16 -10.20
C GLU A 404 5.43 14.56 -10.44
N VAL A 405 5.46 13.47 -11.20
CA VAL A 405 6.67 12.69 -11.46
C VAL A 405 6.89 12.46 -12.95
N GLY A 406 8.15 12.53 -13.35
CA GLY A 406 8.67 12.01 -14.62
C GLY A 406 9.11 10.56 -14.41
N VAL A 407 8.43 9.63 -15.06
CA VAL A 407 8.68 8.19 -14.93
C VAL A 407 9.30 7.67 -16.20
N THR A 408 10.52 7.16 -16.10
CA THR A 408 11.22 6.51 -17.23
C THR A 408 11.21 5.00 -17.05
N GLY A 409 10.77 4.23 -18.02
CA GLY A 409 10.72 2.78 -17.84
C GLY A 409 10.47 2.03 -19.13
N ILE A 410 10.37 0.71 -19.00
CA ILE A 410 10.09 -0.17 -20.13
C ILE A 410 8.60 -0.49 -20.18
N GLY A 411 7.95 -0.20 -21.31
CA GLY A 411 6.55 -0.54 -21.52
C GLY A 411 6.34 -2.06 -21.58
N MET A 412 5.64 -2.63 -20.61
CA MET A 412 5.25 -4.04 -20.60
C MET A 412 3.77 -4.14 -20.96
N VAL A 413 3.43 -5.08 -21.83
CA VAL A 413 2.06 -5.30 -22.30
C VAL A 413 1.71 -6.76 -22.08
N ASP A 414 0.67 -7.01 -21.31
CA ASP A 414 0.01 -8.30 -21.19
C ASP A 414 -1.36 -8.24 -21.87
N VAL A 415 -1.78 -9.34 -22.47
CA VAL A 415 -2.97 -9.41 -23.31
C VAL A 415 -3.90 -10.50 -22.79
N GLU A 416 -5.08 -10.09 -22.34
CA GLU A 416 -6.11 -11.00 -21.85
C GLU A 416 -7.33 -11.04 -22.80
N GLY A 417 -8.01 -12.19 -22.81
CA GLY A 417 -9.28 -12.38 -23.52
C GLY A 417 -9.12 -12.38 -25.05
N ARG A 418 -8.75 -13.53 -25.61
CA ARG A 418 -8.56 -13.69 -27.07
C ARG A 418 -9.52 -14.75 -27.60
N TRP A 419 -10.74 -14.34 -27.95
CA TRP A 419 -11.71 -15.19 -28.65
C TRP A 419 -11.99 -14.73 -30.09
N ASP A 420 -11.76 -13.45 -30.43
CA ASP A 420 -12.18 -12.82 -31.69
C ASP A 420 -11.05 -12.06 -32.44
N TYR A 421 -9.81 -12.57 -32.42
CA TYR A 421 -8.60 -11.97 -33.02
C TYR A 421 -8.22 -10.56 -32.52
N THR A 422 -9.14 -9.85 -31.88
CA THR A 422 -8.89 -8.62 -31.14
C THR A 422 -8.57 -8.93 -29.68
N PRO A 423 -7.59 -8.25 -29.07
CA PRO A 423 -7.39 -8.33 -27.64
C PRO A 423 -8.61 -7.70 -26.93
N SER A 424 -9.27 -8.43 -26.03
CA SER A 424 -10.39 -7.90 -25.26
C SER A 424 -9.91 -6.86 -24.25
N TRP A 425 -8.77 -7.12 -23.60
CA TRP A 425 -8.13 -6.20 -22.67
C TRP A 425 -6.61 -6.20 -22.82
N LEU A 426 -6.03 -4.98 -22.82
CA LEU A 426 -4.59 -4.76 -22.76
C LEU A 426 -4.25 -4.32 -21.34
N HIS A 427 -3.50 -5.15 -20.61
CA HIS A 427 -2.94 -4.75 -19.33
C HIS A 427 -1.53 -4.22 -19.57
N CYS A 428 -1.41 -2.90 -19.65
CA CYS A 428 -0.14 -2.23 -19.87
C CYS A 428 0.40 -1.69 -18.55
N LYS A 429 1.69 -1.91 -18.31
CA LYS A 429 2.42 -1.40 -17.14
C LYS A 429 3.79 -0.88 -17.55
N LEU A 430 4.38 -0.02 -16.72
CA LEU A 430 5.70 0.53 -16.97
C LEU A 430 6.70 -0.03 -15.95
N LEU A 431 7.69 -0.78 -16.41
CA LEU A 431 8.70 -1.39 -15.55
C LEU A 431 9.90 -0.44 -15.39
N LEU A 432 10.12 0.03 -14.16
CA LEU A 432 11.28 0.82 -13.77
C LEU A 432 12.53 -0.06 -13.72
N ARG A 433 13.67 0.47 -14.16
CA ARG A 433 14.97 -0.25 -14.10
C ARG A 433 15.66 0.01 -12.77
N SER A 434 15.47 1.21 -12.22
CA SER A 434 15.98 1.61 -10.91
C SER A 434 15.17 2.77 -10.33
N VAL A 435 15.42 3.12 -9.07
CA VAL A 435 14.82 4.30 -8.42
C VAL A 435 15.20 5.60 -9.12
N ASN A 436 16.37 5.66 -9.78
CA ASN A 436 16.83 6.86 -10.49
C ASN A 436 16.00 7.18 -11.74
N ASP A 437 15.19 6.23 -12.21
CA ASP A 437 14.30 6.45 -13.34
C ASP A 437 13.01 7.20 -12.94
N LEU A 438 12.84 7.49 -11.65
CA LEU A 438 11.74 8.29 -11.11
C LEU A 438 12.26 9.68 -10.73
N GLU A 439 11.86 10.68 -11.49
CA GLU A 439 12.21 12.08 -11.25
C GLU A 439 11.02 12.83 -10.65
N VAL A 440 11.20 13.47 -9.51
CA VAL A 440 10.18 14.33 -8.90
C VAL A 440 10.23 15.70 -9.57
N LEU A 441 9.17 16.07 -10.28
CA LEU A 441 9.08 17.34 -11.00
C LEU A 441 8.50 18.42 -10.09
N GLU A 442 7.34 18.16 -9.48
CA GLU A 442 6.69 19.07 -8.55
C GLU A 442 6.09 18.33 -7.35
N LEU A 443 6.36 18.86 -6.14
CA LEU A 443 5.73 18.38 -4.90
C LEU A 443 4.31 18.93 -4.79
N PRO A 444 3.36 18.18 -4.19
CA PRO A 444 1.99 18.64 -4.05
C PRO A 444 1.94 19.92 -3.21
N SER A 445 1.16 20.90 -3.67
CA SER A 445 0.99 22.15 -2.92
C SER A 445 0.40 21.88 -1.53
N TRP A 446 0.86 22.60 -0.51
CA TRP A 446 0.30 22.49 0.85
C TRP A 446 -1.16 22.97 0.92
N TRP A 447 -1.59 23.81 -0.03
CA TRP A 447 -2.94 24.37 -0.14
C TRP A 447 -3.96 23.37 -0.69
N THR A 448 -4.13 22.23 -0.03
CA THR A 448 -5.21 21.30 -0.37
C THR A 448 -6.54 21.76 0.23
N THR A 449 -7.66 21.33 -0.36
CA THR A 449 -9.01 21.63 0.13
C THR A 449 -9.18 21.32 1.61
N SER A 450 -8.57 20.22 2.09
CA SER A 450 -8.59 19.84 3.50
C SER A 450 -7.87 20.87 4.40
N HIS A 451 -6.69 21.35 4.01
CA HIS A 451 -5.96 22.36 4.78
C HIS A 451 -6.71 23.69 4.84
N VAL A 452 -7.35 24.09 3.73
CA VAL A 452 -8.20 25.30 3.69
C VAL A 452 -9.39 25.15 4.64
N VAL A 453 -10.05 23.98 4.66
CA VAL A 453 -11.16 23.70 5.58
C VAL A 453 -10.68 23.70 7.04
N TYR A 454 -9.52 23.13 7.35
CA TYR A 454 -8.97 23.17 8.71
C TYR A 454 -8.63 24.60 9.15
N LEU A 455 -8.02 25.40 8.29
CA LEU A 455 -7.72 26.81 8.58
C LEU A 455 -8.98 27.65 8.74
N ALA A 456 -10.00 27.43 7.90
CA ALA A 456 -11.30 28.07 8.03
C ALA A 456 -11.97 27.70 9.36
N GLY A 457 -11.94 26.41 9.74
CA GLY A 457 -12.44 25.93 11.02
C GLY A 457 -11.72 26.54 12.22
N LEU A 458 -10.39 26.64 12.16
CA LEU A 458 -9.58 27.29 13.20
C LEU A 458 -9.93 28.78 13.31
N LEU A 459 -10.09 29.48 12.19
CA LEU A 459 -10.44 30.89 12.17
C LEU A 459 -11.84 31.15 12.75
N ILE A 460 -12.81 30.28 12.44
CA ILE A 460 -14.15 30.32 13.06
C ILE A 460 -14.04 30.09 14.57
N LEU A 461 -13.24 29.11 15.02
CA LEU A 461 -13.04 28.84 16.44
C LEU A 461 -12.44 30.05 17.17
N VAL A 462 -11.41 30.69 16.59
CA VAL A 462 -10.80 31.90 17.14
C VAL A 462 -11.82 33.04 17.22
N LEU A 463 -12.64 33.23 16.17
CA LEU A 463 -13.69 34.24 16.16
C LEU A 463 -14.72 34.00 17.28
N VAL A 464 -15.15 32.75 17.47
CA VAL A 464 -16.08 32.36 18.55
C VAL A 464 -15.46 32.63 19.92
N CYS A 465 -14.20 32.25 20.14
CA CYS A 465 -13.48 32.53 21.38
C CYS A 465 -13.37 34.03 21.66
N LEU A 466 -13.11 34.85 20.64
CA LEU A 466 -12.99 36.30 20.76
C LEU A 466 -14.35 36.95 21.07
N VAL A 467 -15.42 36.51 20.42
CA VAL A 467 -16.79 36.93 20.73
C VAL A 467 -17.15 36.56 22.17
N MET A 468 -16.84 35.34 22.59
CA MET A 468 -17.12 34.86 23.95
C MET A 468 -16.32 35.64 25.00
N TYR A 469 -15.04 35.90 24.75
CA TYR A 469 -14.20 36.74 25.61
C TYR A 469 -14.80 38.14 25.78
N ASN A 470 -15.19 38.78 24.67
CA ASN A 470 -15.81 40.11 24.69
C ASN A 470 -17.17 40.11 25.38
N GLN A 471 -17.96 39.03 25.30
CA GLN A 471 -19.22 38.89 26.03
C GLN A 471 -18.96 38.75 27.54
N ILE A 472 -18.00 37.92 27.94
CA ILE A 472 -17.62 37.76 29.35
C ILE A 472 -17.09 39.08 29.93
N ALA A 473 -16.25 39.81 29.18
CA ALA A 473 -15.75 41.12 29.60
C ALA A 473 -16.90 42.11 29.81
N ARG A 474 -17.87 42.16 28.89
CA ARG A 474 -19.08 43.00 29.02
C ARG A 474 -19.93 42.59 30.23
N TRP A 475 -20.13 41.29 30.47
CA TRP A 475 -20.87 40.80 31.63
C TRP A 475 -20.20 41.20 32.95
N LYS A 476 -18.87 41.06 33.05
CA LYS A 476 -18.11 41.48 34.24
C LYS A 476 -18.27 42.97 34.52
N LEU A 477 -18.21 43.82 33.50
CA LEU A 477 -18.39 45.25 33.65
C LEU A 477 -19.81 45.60 34.16
N GLN A 478 -20.83 44.96 33.59
CA GLN A 478 -22.22 45.18 34.02
C GLN A 478 -22.47 44.75 35.47
N VAL A 479 -21.85 43.65 35.92
CA VAL A 479 -21.95 43.20 37.32
C VAL A 479 -21.33 44.23 38.27
N VAL A 480 -20.15 44.76 37.95
CA VAL A 480 -19.47 45.77 38.78
C VAL A 480 -20.28 47.08 38.85
N LEU A 481 -20.89 47.51 37.73
CA LEU A 481 -21.71 48.72 37.70
C LEU A 481 -22.98 48.57 38.54
N ARG A 482 -23.68 47.43 38.45
CA ARG A 482 -24.85 47.14 39.30
C ARG A 482 -24.49 47.12 40.78
N GLU A 483 -23.32 46.56 41.12
CA GLU A 483 -22.88 46.51 42.51
C GLU A 483 -22.55 47.92 43.04
N ARG A 484 -21.97 48.79 42.21
CA ARG A 484 -21.78 50.21 42.58
C ARG A 484 -23.10 50.95 42.77
N GLU A 485 -24.08 50.76 41.90
CA GLU A 485 -25.39 51.38 42.06
C GLU A 485 -26.10 50.91 43.33
N ARG A 486 -25.98 49.62 43.65
CA ARG A 486 -26.51 49.07 44.89
C ARG A 486 -25.80 49.64 46.12
N MET A 487 -24.47 49.66 46.12
CA MET A 487 -23.69 50.28 47.20
C MET A 487 -24.02 51.76 47.36
N ALA A 488 -24.10 52.50 46.26
CA ALA A 488 -24.45 53.92 46.29
C ALA A 488 -25.83 54.13 46.92
N ARG A 489 -26.82 53.28 46.60
CA ARG A 489 -28.16 53.33 47.18
C ARG A 489 -28.17 52.98 48.68
N ASP A 490 -27.50 51.90 49.08
CA ASP A 490 -27.42 51.47 50.48
C ASP A 490 -26.66 52.49 51.36
N VAL A 491 -25.57 53.06 50.83
CA VAL A 491 -24.80 54.13 51.49
C VAL A 491 -25.63 55.42 51.56
N HIS A 492 -26.36 55.77 50.50
CA HIS A 492 -27.23 56.93 50.49
C HIS A 492 -28.33 56.84 51.56
N ASP A 493 -29.02 55.71 51.67
CA ASP A 493 -30.09 55.52 52.65
C ASP A 493 -29.55 55.57 54.09
N SER A 494 -28.41 54.93 54.35
CA SER A 494 -27.77 54.95 55.67
C SER A 494 -27.27 56.36 56.05
N MET A 495 -26.61 57.06 55.12
CA MET A 495 -26.12 58.42 55.34
C MET A 495 -27.27 59.40 55.55
N ALA A 496 -28.29 59.39 54.69
CA ALA A 496 -29.45 60.26 54.82
C ALA A 496 -30.16 60.05 56.17
N GLN A 497 -30.28 58.80 56.61
CA GLN A 497 -30.88 58.48 57.91
C GLN A 497 -30.04 58.99 59.08
N SER A 498 -28.71 58.81 59.06
CA SER A 498 -27.83 59.31 60.12
C SER A 498 -27.83 60.85 60.21
N PHE A 499 -27.78 61.55 59.07
CA PHE A 499 -27.81 63.01 59.03
C PHE A 499 -29.17 63.57 59.48
N ALA A 500 -30.28 62.92 59.12
CA ALA A 500 -31.60 63.27 59.65
C ALA A 500 -31.67 63.10 61.17
N GLY A 501 -31.12 62.00 61.70
CA GLY A 501 -31.04 61.75 63.15
C GLY A 501 -30.25 62.82 63.91
N ILE A 502 -29.06 63.18 63.40
CA ILE A 502 -28.21 64.25 63.98
C ILE A 502 -28.93 65.60 63.89
N GLY A 503 -29.58 65.89 62.76
CA GLY A 503 -30.37 67.10 62.57
C GLY A 503 -31.50 67.25 63.60
N PHE A 504 -32.23 66.16 63.88
CA PHE A 504 -33.28 66.17 64.92
C PHE A 504 -32.73 66.37 66.33
N GLN A 505 -31.59 65.76 66.68
CA GLN A 505 -30.95 65.97 67.98
C GLN A 505 -30.50 67.41 68.16
N LEU A 506 -29.86 68.00 67.15
CA LEU A 506 -29.47 69.41 67.18
C LEU A 506 -30.70 70.32 67.30
N GLN A 507 -31.82 69.99 66.64
CA GLN A 507 -33.07 70.76 66.76
C GLN A 507 -33.70 70.65 68.15
N ALA A 508 -33.63 69.48 68.79
CA ALA A 508 -34.08 69.29 70.17
C ALA A 508 -33.22 70.11 71.15
N ILE A 509 -31.91 70.15 70.94
CA ILE A 509 -30.98 70.96 71.73
C ILE A 509 -31.32 72.45 71.59
N VAL A 510 -31.53 72.96 70.36
CA VAL A 510 -31.92 74.37 70.14
C VAL A 510 -33.21 74.74 70.87
N LYS A 511 -34.23 73.86 70.85
CA LYS A 511 -35.50 74.10 71.55
C LYS A 511 -35.38 74.08 73.08
N ALA A 512 -34.33 73.46 73.63
CA ALA A 512 -34.12 73.34 75.07
C ALA A 512 -33.19 74.43 75.65
N ILE A 513 -32.65 75.33 74.82
CA ILE A 513 -31.76 76.43 75.28
C ILE A 513 -32.61 77.58 75.87
N PRO A 514 -32.37 78.01 77.13
CA PRO A 514 -33.03 79.18 77.74
C PRO A 514 -32.58 80.51 77.09
N GLU A 515 -33.48 81.48 76.97
CA GLU A 515 -33.24 82.80 76.35
C GLU A 515 -32.26 83.69 77.15
N GLY A 516 -30.95 83.42 77.04
CA GLY A 516 -29.90 84.19 77.70
C GLY A 516 -28.44 83.90 77.31
N MET A 517 -28.18 82.93 76.43
CA MET A 517 -26.82 82.60 75.93
C MET A 517 -26.75 82.65 74.39
N PRO A 518 -26.39 83.81 73.79
CA PRO A 518 -26.35 83.97 72.33
C PRO A 518 -25.23 83.20 71.63
N ILE A 519 -24.14 82.86 72.35
CA ILE A 519 -22.99 82.15 71.76
C ILE A 519 -23.33 80.66 71.51
N LEU A 520 -23.99 79.99 72.45
CA LEU A 520 -24.33 78.56 72.32
C LEU A 520 -25.42 78.32 71.27
N SER A 521 -26.39 79.22 71.15
CA SER A 521 -27.41 79.14 70.08
C SER A 521 -26.81 79.38 68.70
N GLN A 522 -25.79 80.24 68.60
CA GLN A 522 -25.05 80.48 67.36
C GLN A 522 -24.17 79.28 66.97
N GLU A 523 -23.50 78.62 67.92
CA GLU A 523 -22.72 77.40 67.64
C GLU A 523 -23.59 76.21 67.22
N VAL A 524 -24.75 76.00 67.86
CA VAL A 524 -25.67 74.91 67.45
C VAL A 524 -26.36 75.22 66.12
N ALA A 525 -26.65 76.50 65.84
CA ALA A 525 -27.15 76.91 64.53
C ALA A 525 -26.11 76.68 63.42
N LEU A 526 -24.83 76.96 63.69
CA LEU A 526 -23.71 76.67 62.80
C LEU A 526 -23.55 75.16 62.58
N ALA A 527 -23.60 74.35 63.64
CA ALA A 527 -23.54 72.89 63.55
C ALA A 527 -24.70 72.31 62.72
N ARG A 528 -25.91 72.88 62.85
CA ARG A 528 -27.06 72.49 62.04
C ARG A 528 -26.89 72.86 60.56
N GLU A 529 -26.36 74.04 60.29
CA GLU A 529 -26.09 74.46 58.91
C GLU A 529 -24.99 73.59 58.29
N LEU A 530 -23.96 73.24 59.05
CA LEU A 530 -22.92 72.29 58.64
C LEU A 530 -23.51 70.90 58.35
N VAL A 531 -24.42 70.37 59.17
CA VAL A 531 -25.08 69.07 58.89
C VAL A 531 -25.98 69.15 57.66
N ARG A 532 -26.72 70.25 57.45
CA ARG A 532 -27.51 70.45 56.21
C ARG A 532 -26.61 70.57 54.98
N HIS A 533 -25.50 71.29 55.10
CA HIS A 533 -24.52 71.45 54.04
C HIS A 533 -23.90 70.10 53.67
N SER A 534 -23.38 69.37 54.67
CA SER A 534 -22.80 68.03 54.49
C SER A 534 -23.80 67.02 53.92
N HIS A 535 -25.08 67.07 54.33
CA HIS A 535 -26.12 66.22 53.75
C HIS A 535 -26.41 66.58 52.27
N LYS A 536 -26.42 67.87 51.93
CA LYS A 536 -26.63 68.35 50.56
C LYS A 536 -25.43 67.99 49.66
N GLU A 537 -24.22 68.15 50.17
CA GLU A 537 -22.96 67.85 49.48
C GLU A 537 -22.78 66.34 49.26
N ALA A 538 -23.12 65.51 50.24
CA ALA A 538 -23.16 64.05 50.08
C ALA A 538 -24.18 63.63 49.02
N ARG A 539 -25.36 64.27 48.97
CA ARG A 539 -26.38 63.98 47.94
C ARG A 539 -25.91 64.36 46.53
N GLN A 540 -25.12 65.42 46.39
CA GLN A 540 -24.55 65.84 45.10
C GLN A 540 -23.38 64.96 44.66
N SER A 541 -22.55 64.49 45.59
CA SER A 541 -21.37 63.66 45.29
C SER A 541 -21.70 62.25 44.80
N PHE A 542 -22.89 61.74 45.10
CA PHE A 542 -23.34 60.39 44.69
C PHE A 542 -24.51 60.40 43.70
N ALA A 543 -24.92 61.56 43.19
CA ALA A 543 -25.90 61.62 42.11
C ALA A 543 -25.31 60.94 40.86
N PRO A 544 -26.01 59.97 40.24
CA PRO A 544 -25.49 59.29 39.07
C PRO A 544 -25.23 60.31 37.97
N THR A 545 -23.97 60.42 37.57
CA THR A 545 -23.56 61.22 36.41
C THR A 545 -24.06 60.47 35.18
N ASP A 546 -25.09 61.01 34.53
CA ASP A 546 -25.67 60.44 33.33
C ASP A 546 -24.60 60.40 32.22
N PRO A 547 -24.17 59.22 31.74
CA PRO A 547 -23.08 59.11 30.75
C PRO A 547 -23.45 59.66 29.37
N ASP A 548 -24.74 59.91 29.09
CA ASP A 548 -25.21 60.37 27.78
C ASP A 548 -25.31 61.90 27.64
N ALA A 549 -24.90 62.67 28.66
CA ALA A 549 -24.74 64.11 28.56
C ALA A 549 -23.40 64.48 27.89
N CYS A 550 -23.26 64.21 26.59
CA CYS A 550 -22.23 64.83 25.76
C CYS A 550 -22.50 66.35 25.64
N GLN A 551 -22.08 67.11 26.66
CA GLN A 551 -21.87 68.55 26.54
C GLN A 551 -20.39 68.78 26.23
N GLU A 552 -20.11 69.53 25.16
CA GLU A 552 -18.78 70.08 24.90
C GLU A 552 -18.38 70.98 26.07
N ILE A 553 -17.59 70.47 27.01
CA ILE A 553 -17.11 71.26 28.14
C ILE A 553 -15.82 71.96 27.69
N ASP A 554 -15.89 73.26 27.46
CA ASP A 554 -14.72 74.12 27.38
C ASP A 554 -14.09 74.23 28.78
N LEU A 555 -12.91 73.62 28.91
CA LEU A 555 -12.23 73.40 30.17
C LEU A 555 -11.79 74.73 30.81
N LEU A 556 -11.51 75.74 29.99
CA LEU A 556 -11.06 77.06 30.45
C LEU A 556 -12.20 77.83 31.12
N SER A 557 -13.36 77.90 30.47
CA SER A 557 -14.54 78.60 31.00
C SER A 557 -15.13 77.91 32.24
N SER A 558 -15.06 76.58 32.34
CA SER A 558 -15.49 75.85 33.55
C SER A 558 -14.55 76.05 34.74
N LEU A 559 -13.22 76.13 34.50
CA LEU A 559 -12.23 76.45 35.53
C LEU A 559 -12.37 77.90 35.99
N GLU A 560 -12.61 78.83 35.07
CA GLU A 560 -12.85 80.24 35.37
C GLU A 560 -14.11 80.42 36.22
N THR A 561 -15.20 79.74 35.86
CA THR A 561 -16.46 79.79 36.64
C THR A 561 -16.29 79.20 38.05
N SER A 562 -15.60 78.06 38.18
CA SER A 562 -15.29 77.46 39.49
C SER A 562 -14.37 78.36 40.32
N ALA A 563 -13.36 78.98 39.70
CA ALA A 563 -12.45 79.90 40.39
C ALA A 563 -13.18 81.16 40.88
N HIS A 564 -14.10 81.69 40.09
CA HIS A 564 -14.95 82.81 40.52
C HIS A 564 -15.92 82.43 41.63
N GLN A 565 -16.53 81.24 41.59
CA GLN A 565 -17.39 80.75 42.68
C GLN A 565 -16.61 80.52 44.00
N MET A 566 -15.35 80.09 43.95
CA MET A 566 -14.53 79.94 45.16
C MET A 566 -14.11 81.28 45.78
N ILE A 567 -14.21 82.40 45.06
CA ILE A 567 -13.80 83.75 45.52
C ILE A 567 -15.02 84.64 45.80
N ASP A 568 -16.24 84.10 45.74
CA ASP A 568 -17.47 84.85 45.99
C ASP A 568 -17.49 85.36 47.44
N GLY A 569 -17.14 86.66 47.62
CA GLY A 569 -16.97 87.34 48.90
C GLY A 569 -15.56 87.89 49.21
N GLY A 570 -14.55 87.71 48.35
CA GLY A 570 -13.17 88.20 48.57
C GLY A 570 -12.66 89.20 47.53
N ALA A 571 -11.84 90.17 47.94
CA ALA A 571 -11.26 91.22 47.08
C ALA A 571 -10.03 90.75 46.25
N ILE A 572 -10.11 89.55 45.66
CA ILE A 572 -9.03 88.98 44.85
C ILE A 572 -9.45 89.01 43.38
N ALA A 573 -8.70 89.74 42.55
CA ALA A 573 -8.89 89.75 41.11
C ALA A 573 -8.27 88.49 40.49
N ILE A 574 -9.09 87.69 39.80
CA ILE A 574 -8.63 86.54 39.02
C ILE A 574 -8.28 87.01 37.62
N THR A 575 -7.13 86.60 37.09
CA THR A 575 -6.78 86.84 35.68
C THR A 575 -6.48 85.50 35.02
N VAL A 576 -7.30 85.13 34.04
CA VAL A 576 -7.13 83.90 33.25
C VAL A 576 -6.37 84.25 31.97
N SER A 577 -5.29 83.53 31.70
CA SER A 577 -4.54 83.69 30.45
C SER A 577 -4.27 82.33 29.81
N SER A 578 -4.53 82.26 28.51
CA SER A 578 -4.32 81.10 27.65
C SER A 578 -3.19 81.43 26.69
N ILE A 579 -2.15 80.59 26.63
CA ILE A 579 -1.05 80.76 25.68
C ILE A 579 -1.19 79.67 24.60
N GLY A 580 -1.78 80.03 23.46
CA GLY A 580 -1.98 79.14 22.31
C GLY A 580 -3.42 79.17 21.77
N SER A 581 -3.65 78.55 20.61
CA SER A 581 -5.00 78.41 20.05
C SER A 581 -5.76 77.29 20.77
N PRO A 582 -6.88 77.56 21.45
CA PRO A 582 -7.64 76.54 22.16
C PRO A 582 -8.17 75.49 21.18
N ARG A 583 -8.10 74.20 21.55
CA ARG A 583 -8.63 73.07 20.78
C ARG A 583 -9.60 72.27 21.63
N THR A 584 -10.76 71.96 21.08
CA THR A 584 -11.78 71.11 21.71
C THR A 584 -11.27 69.67 21.80
N ALA A 585 -11.15 69.14 23.02
CA ALA A 585 -10.81 67.74 23.23
C ALA A 585 -12.08 66.90 23.09
N VAL A 586 -12.24 66.22 21.95
CA VAL A 586 -13.32 65.24 21.77
C VAL A 586 -12.98 64.00 22.61
N GLN A 587 -13.77 63.75 23.65
CA GLN A 587 -13.65 62.55 24.47
C GLN A 587 -14.19 61.35 23.66
N SER A 588 -13.30 60.52 23.10
CA SER A 588 -13.73 59.21 22.61
C SER A 588 -13.92 58.28 23.80
N ALA A 589 -15.13 57.71 23.92
CA ALA A 589 -15.52 56.80 24.98
C ALA A 589 -14.48 55.69 25.22
N GLY A 590 -13.86 55.70 26.40
CA GLY A 590 -13.08 54.57 26.92
C GLY A 590 -11.74 54.94 27.54
N SER A 591 -11.74 55.57 28.72
CA SER A 591 -10.77 55.36 29.82
C SER A 591 -11.02 56.37 30.96
N PRO A 592 -11.48 55.94 32.15
CA PRO A 592 -11.59 56.80 33.32
C PRO A 592 -10.28 56.68 34.11
N ASN A 593 -9.37 57.65 33.95
CA ASN A 593 -8.31 58.07 34.89
C ASN A 593 -7.17 58.71 34.10
N ILE A 594 -7.09 60.05 34.13
CA ILE A 594 -5.86 60.76 33.80
C ILE A 594 -5.32 61.35 35.10
N HIS A 595 -4.32 60.71 35.67
CA HIS A 595 -3.42 61.33 36.64
C HIS A 595 -2.62 62.43 35.91
N THR A 596 -2.59 63.63 36.48
CA THR A 596 -2.00 64.87 35.96
C THR A 596 -0.46 64.89 35.85
N SER A 597 0.21 63.74 35.70
CA SER A 597 1.69 63.66 35.73
C SER A 597 2.35 62.94 34.55
N SER A 598 1.65 62.56 33.47
CA SER A 598 2.25 61.76 32.38
C SER A 598 1.95 62.20 30.93
N VAL A 599 1.72 63.50 30.69
CA VAL A 599 1.58 64.05 29.31
C VAL A 599 2.77 64.93 28.87
N PHE A 600 3.77 65.15 29.74
CA PHE A 600 4.99 65.90 29.38
C PHE A 600 6.12 64.98 28.88
N ALA A 601 5.89 64.22 27.82
CA ALA A 601 6.98 63.52 27.12
C ALA A 601 6.62 63.19 25.67
N ASN A 602 6.61 64.23 24.83
CA ASN A 602 6.79 64.25 23.36
C ASN A 602 5.78 65.17 22.68
N SER A 603 6.15 66.45 22.58
CA SER A 603 5.87 67.35 21.44
C SER A 603 6.13 68.78 21.91
N SER A 604 7.15 69.41 21.34
CA SER A 604 7.65 70.73 21.70
C SER A 604 6.80 71.89 21.14
N THR A 605 5.46 71.79 21.20
CA THR A 605 4.51 72.83 20.76
C THR A 605 3.10 72.61 21.36
N LEU A 606 2.95 72.60 22.68
CA LEU A 606 1.63 72.60 23.32
C LEU A 606 1.56 73.69 24.39
N GLY A 607 0.54 74.54 24.26
CA GLY A 607 0.30 75.72 25.07
C GLY A 607 0.08 75.40 26.54
N GLN A 608 0.73 76.16 27.43
CA GLN A 608 0.48 76.08 28.86
C GLN A 608 -0.66 77.06 29.22
N SER A 609 -1.68 76.54 29.90
CA SER A 609 -2.73 77.36 30.52
C SER A 609 -2.44 77.43 32.01
N SER A 610 -2.31 78.64 32.56
CA SER A 610 -2.07 78.87 33.98
C SER A 610 -3.03 79.91 34.52
N VAL A 611 -3.61 79.64 35.69
CA VAL A 611 -4.42 80.59 36.46
C VAL A 611 -3.55 81.07 37.63
N SER A 612 -3.41 82.38 37.80
CA SER A 612 -2.67 82.99 38.91
C SER A 612 -3.54 84.08 39.57
N ALA A 613 -3.48 84.16 40.90
CA ALA A 613 -4.19 85.15 41.69
C ALA A 613 -3.18 86.10 42.37
N ARG A 614 -3.43 87.41 42.34
CA ARG A 614 -2.53 88.43 42.93
C ARG A 614 -3.35 89.45 43.74
N THR A 615 -2.92 89.77 44.96
CA THR A 615 -3.55 90.76 45.85
C THR A 615 -2.87 92.13 45.70
N GLY A 616 -3.63 93.19 45.42
CA GLY A 616 -3.10 94.55 45.17
C GLY A 616 -3.04 95.41 46.44
N GLY A 617 -1.88 96.03 46.70
CA GLY A 617 -1.66 97.00 47.77
C GLY A 617 -1.87 98.46 47.33
N VAL A 618 -2.36 99.29 48.25
CA VAL A 618 -2.71 100.72 48.16
C VAL A 618 -1.47 101.61 47.94
N PRO A 619 -1.51 102.69 47.12
CA PRO A 619 -0.39 103.62 46.97
C PRO A 619 -0.34 104.66 48.10
N SER A 620 0.85 104.91 48.62
CA SER A 620 1.15 105.91 49.64
C SER A 620 1.38 107.30 49.03
N ASP A 621 0.67 108.30 49.53
CA ASP A 621 1.24 109.55 50.06
C ASP A 621 0.65 109.79 51.46
#